data_AF-M6U8Y4-F1
#
_entry.id   AF-M6U8Y4-F1
#
_cell.length_a   1.000
_cell.length_b   1.000
_cell.length_c   1.000
_cell.angle_alpha   90.00
_cell.angle_beta   90.00
_cell.angle_gamma   90.00
#
_symmetry.space_group_name_H-M   'P 1'
#
loop_
_entity.id
_entity.type
_entity.pdbx_description
1 polymer ?
#
loop_
_entity_poly.entity_id
_entity_poly.type
_entity_poly.pdbx_seq_one_letter_code
_entity_poly.pdbx_strand_id
1 'polypeptide(L)'
;MQEVHRYLDRYLEENILQSETIHRMKHVIHEFSIRAPKVLVTKCIDGRVHGSKLKGYPVTTIRFGRTDGNIVSTNLNNFWFWNRIDRLINDATCNTPNTPALFIAYMHRSDLPGLGCAAHNHDELAARKAIQEQTQVVRKIFKKDRLYVMEGITNTDSMAETLIFENGNVLDTTEFIQDFDFKHCSDIFHRSFLKYPIKDSSTARYVGFKTPEELLSEPELLFFNDFQTSLCMKTYLIREVTGIIVSDDFVSQKLIQPDLFNALTQKLFSVKDLPPLLIPALLYQSVWNITYSLYHKRKLSDLNEVQRWKILDHAEELICYGDGFELLQRNKAILVKTGRGNDIDALNVARKVLEKNRAKQSDQNPILVHLNIEISGELLAWEDINENISSKTNTLLRNLEQVFQNVEMVILTTYSYRDQKRFYPIHTKKDNRITYPVDILSGINSETLFSSMSLKSREALYSTERMSKFI
;
A
#
# COMPACT_ATOMS: atom_id res chain seq x y z
N MET A 1 16.59 0.39 25.97
CA MET A 1 16.96 -0.76 25.10
C MET A 1 15.99 -1.93 25.18
N GLN A 2 15.73 -2.54 26.35
CA GLN A 2 14.82 -3.70 26.44
C GLN A 2 13.39 -3.42 25.94
N GLU A 3 12.86 -2.23 26.23
CA GLU A 3 11.53 -1.82 25.76
C GLU A 3 11.46 -1.62 24.23
N VAL A 4 12.52 -1.07 23.64
CA VAL A 4 12.67 -0.94 22.18
C VAL A 4 12.71 -2.32 21.52
N HIS A 5 13.47 -3.28 22.06
CA HIS A 5 13.48 -4.65 21.54
C HIS A 5 12.11 -5.31 21.65
N ARG A 6 11.38 -5.11 22.75
CA ARG A 6 10.01 -5.62 22.90
C ARG A 6 9.06 -5.03 21.85
N TYR A 7 9.18 -3.74 21.55
CA TYR A 7 8.42 -3.10 20.49
C TYR A 7 8.76 -3.69 19.10
N LEU A 8 10.06 -3.76 18.76
CA LEU A 8 10.52 -4.27 17.47
C LEU A 8 10.14 -5.74 17.27
N ASP A 9 10.18 -6.54 18.35
CA ASP A 9 9.72 -7.93 18.34
C ASP A 9 8.26 -8.05 17.94
N ARG A 10 7.37 -7.28 18.60
CA ARG A 10 5.94 -7.28 18.25
C ARG A 10 5.71 -6.79 16.81
N TYR A 11 6.41 -5.73 16.42
CA TYR A 11 6.35 -5.16 15.08
C TYR A 11 6.74 -6.17 13.99
N LEU A 12 7.80 -6.95 14.21
CA LEU A 12 8.25 -7.99 13.28
C LEU A 12 7.33 -9.22 13.31
N GLU A 13 6.83 -9.61 14.48
CA GLU A 13 5.85 -10.70 14.63
C GLU A 13 4.54 -10.41 13.87
N GLU A 14 4.02 -9.19 13.95
CA GLU A 14 2.87 -8.73 13.14
C GLU A 14 3.14 -8.82 11.63
N ASN A 15 4.36 -8.47 11.18
CA ASN A 15 4.76 -8.59 9.78
C ASN A 15 4.84 -10.05 9.33
N ILE A 16 5.43 -10.93 10.14
CA ILE A 16 5.56 -12.36 9.83
C ILE A 16 4.18 -13.00 9.69
N LEU A 17 3.24 -12.72 10.60
CA LEU A 17 1.89 -13.27 10.54
C LEU A 17 1.15 -12.89 9.24
N GLN A 18 1.26 -11.63 8.83
CA GLN A 18 0.66 -11.16 7.57
C GLN A 18 1.40 -11.70 6.34
N SER A 19 2.74 -11.79 6.39
CA SER A 19 3.55 -12.40 5.34
C SER A 19 3.19 -13.86 5.11
N GLU A 20 2.99 -14.64 6.17
CA GLU A 20 2.53 -16.03 6.07
C GLU A 20 1.15 -16.14 5.43
N THR A 21 0.25 -15.21 5.74
CA THR A 21 -1.05 -15.14 5.08
C THR A 21 -0.90 -14.88 3.57
N ILE A 22 -0.02 -13.96 3.16
CA ILE A 22 0.31 -13.76 1.73
C ILE A 22 0.83 -15.05 1.10
N HIS A 23 1.78 -15.72 1.76
CA HIS A 23 2.39 -16.93 1.22
C HIS A 23 1.36 -18.05 1.00
N ARG A 24 0.51 -18.30 2.00
CA ARG A 24 -0.60 -19.28 1.89
C ARG A 24 -1.60 -18.89 0.80
N MET A 25 -1.85 -17.60 0.63
CA MET A 25 -2.84 -17.06 -0.33
C MET A 25 -2.23 -16.62 -1.67
N LYS A 26 -0.99 -17.04 -1.99
CA LYS A 26 -0.31 -16.64 -3.23
C LYS A 26 -1.13 -16.91 -4.49
N HIS A 27 -1.91 -18.00 -4.50
CA HIS A 27 -2.78 -18.38 -5.62
C HIS A 27 -3.96 -17.40 -5.77
N VAL A 28 -4.60 -17.00 -4.67
CA VAL A 28 -5.67 -15.99 -4.66
C VAL A 28 -5.13 -14.65 -5.18
N ILE A 29 -3.95 -14.24 -4.70
CA ILE A 29 -3.32 -12.99 -5.13
C ILE A 29 -2.92 -13.06 -6.61
N HIS A 30 -2.45 -14.22 -7.08
CA HIS A 30 -2.12 -14.44 -8.48
C HIS A 30 -3.36 -14.28 -9.37
N GLU A 31 -4.50 -14.87 -8.99
CA GLU A 31 -5.76 -14.71 -9.72
C GLU A 31 -6.24 -13.26 -9.82
N PHE A 32 -6.02 -12.46 -8.77
CA PHE A 32 -6.23 -11.01 -8.84
C PHE A 32 -5.26 -10.37 -9.84
N SER A 33 -3.97 -10.72 -9.75
CA SER A 33 -2.88 -10.06 -10.48
C SER A 33 -2.93 -10.22 -12.00
N ILE A 34 -3.62 -11.25 -12.50
CA ILE A 34 -3.80 -11.49 -13.94
C ILE A 34 -4.99 -10.73 -14.53
N ARG A 35 -5.88 -10.17 -13.68
CA ARG A 35 -7.05 -9.38 -14.08
C ARG A 35 -6.87 -7.88 -13.83
N ALA A 36 -6.05 -7.53 -12.85
CA ALA A 36 -5.72 -6.15 -12.54
C ALA A 36 -4.57 -5.63 -13.41
N PRO A 37 -4.60 -4.36 -13.85
CA PRO A 37 -3.44 -3.72 -14.46
C PRO A 37 -2.27 -3.67 -13.46
N LYS A 38 -1.04 -3.58 -13.98
CA LYS A 38 0.10 -3.26 -13.12
C LYS A 38 0.03 -1.79 -12.76
N VAL A 39 -0.09 -1.48 -11.46
CA VAL A 39 -0.30 -0.11 -10.97
C VAL A 39 0.91 0.42 -10.20
N LEU A 40 1.32 1.65 -10.51
CA LEU A 40 2.18 2.48 -9.66
C LEU A 40 1.40 3.70 -9.17
N VAL A 41 1.31 3.82 -7.85
CA VAL A 41 0.73 4.98 -7.18
C VAL A 41 1.86 5.80 -6.55
N THR A 42 1.96 7.08 -6.90
CA THR A 42 2.83 8.04 -6.20
C THR A 42 1.97 8.87 -5.25
N LYS A 43 2.41 9.01 -3.99
CA LYS A 43 1.63 9.69 -2.95
C LYS A 43 2.49 10.17 -1.79
N CYS A 44 1.89 10.90 -0.86
CA CYS A 44 2.59 11.44 0.30
C CYS A 44 3.21 10.36 1.23
N ILE A 45 4.30 10.70 1.94
CA ILE A 45 4.89 9.89 3.03
C ILE A 45 3.97 9.76 4.26
N ASP A 46 2.92 10.57 4.34
CA ASP A 46 1.91 10.59 5.41
C ASP A 46 1.31 9.20 5.68
N GLY A 47 1.33 8.78 6.94
CA GLY A 47 0.87 7.47 7.40
C GLY A 47 -0.64 7.26 7.21
N ARG A 48 -1.44 8.32 7.10
CA ARG A 48 -2.90 8.25 6.93
C ARG A 48 -3.30 7.71 5.57
N VAL A 49 -2.46 7.95 4.55
CA VAL A 49 -2.64 7.42 3.19
C VAL A 49 -1.82 6.15 2.95
N HIS A 50 -1.52 5.38 4.00
CA HIS A 50 -0.74 4.15 3.88
C HIS A 50 -1.46 3.03 3.10
N GLY A 51 -0.66 2.18 2.44
CA GLY A 51 -1.11 0.91 1.86
C GLY A 51 -2.07 1.03 0.67
N SER A 52 -2.68 -0.11 0.34
CA SER A 52 -3.61 -0.29 -0.78
C SER A 52 -5.05 -0.57 -0.33
N LYS A 53 -5.32 -0.58 0.99
CA LYS A 53 -6.60 -1.04 1.55
C LYS A 53 -7.80 -0.34 0.93
N LEU A 54 -7.76 0.98 0.80
CA LEU A 54 -8.86 1.76 0.21
C LEU A 54 -9.04 1.54 -1.31
N LYS A 55 -8.00 1.07 -2.00
CA LYS A 55 -8.01 0.82 -3.46
C LYS A 55 -8.45 -0.59 -3.82
N GLY A 56 -8.48 -1.51 -2.84
CA GLY A 56 -8.85 -2.90 -3.08
C GLY A 56 -7.76 -3.75 -3.73
N TYR A 57 -6.50 -3.32 -3.71
CA TYR A 57 -5.40 -4.12 -4.29
C TYR A 57 -4.70 -4.95 -3.20
N PRO A 58 -4.43 -6.25 -3.42
CA PRO A 58 -3.47 -6.99 -2.62
C PRO A 58 -2.09 -6.30 -2.57
N VAL A 59 -1.37 -6.47 -1.46
CA VAL A 59 -0.15 -5.68 -1.19
C VAL A 59 1.03 -5.98 -2.13
N THR A 60 1.00 -7.11 -2.84
CA THR A 60 2.04 -7.50 -3.82
C THR A 60 1.67 -7.15 -5.27
N THR A 61 0.47 -6.62 -5.53
CA THR A 61 -0.02 -6.33 -6.90
C THR A 61 -0.02 -4.85 -7.26
N ILE A 62 0.31 -3.98 -6.31
CA ILE A 62 0.39 -2.53 -6.48
C ILE A 62 1.71 -2.01 -5.93
N ARG A 63 2.29 -1.03 -6.63
CA ARG A 63 3.55 -0.40 -6.25
C ARG A 63 3.31 1.02 -5.76
N PHE A 64 4.13 1.47 -4.83
CA PHE A 64 4.06 2.82 -4.27
C PHE A 64 5.37 3.57 -4.42
N GLY A 65 5.31 4.79 -4.95
CA GLY A 65 6.29 5.85 -4.70
C GLY A 65 5.81 6.74 -3.56
N ARG A 66 6.71 7.15 -2.66
CA ARG A 66 6.36 7.96 -1.49
C ARG A 66 7.33 9.12 -1.29
N THR A 67 6.81 10.33 -1.31
CA THR A 67 7.56 11.57 -1.08
C THR A 67 6.73 12.57 -0.30
N ASP A 68 7.37 13.53 0.39
CA ASP A 68 6.68 14.59 1.11
C ASP A 68 5.77 15.36 0.13
N GLY A 69 4.47 15.43 0.42
CA GLY A 69 3.48 16.08 -0.44
C GLY A 69 3.29 15.48 -1.83
N ASN A 70 3.82 14.28 -2.10
CA ASN A 70 4.00 13.76 -3.46
C ASN A 70 4.81 14.71 -4.37
N ILE A 71 5.73 15.50 -3.79
CA ILE A 71 6.65 16.33 -4.55
C ILE A 71 7.74 15.41 -5.08
N VAL A 72 7.98 15.42 -6.39
CA VAL A 72 8.94 14.51 -7.03
C VAL A 72 9.76 15.28 -8.06
N SER A 73 11.09 15.09 -8.06
CA SER A 73 11.91 15.57 -9.17
C SER A 73 11.64 14.72 -10.41
N THR A 74 11.03 15.32 -11.43
CA THR A 74 10.80 14.68 -12.74
C THR A 74 11.96 14.92 -13.71
N ASN A 75 13.15 15.27 -13.21
CA ASN A 75 14.35 15.31 -14.03
C ASN A 75 14.70 13.88 -14.48
N LEU A 76 15.11 13.69 -15.74
CA LEU A 76 15.51 12.38 -16.28
C LEU A 76 16.64 11.71 -15.49
N ASN A 77 17.48 12.49 -14.79
CA ASN A 77 18.52 11.98 -13.91
C ASN A 77 18.01 11.40 -12.59
N ASN A 78 16.72 11.56 -12.25
CA ASN A 78 16.11 10.88 -11.11
C ASN A 78 15.85 9.40 -11.45
N PHE A 79 16.94 8.63 -11.44
CA PHE A 79 16.95 7.21 -11.79
C PHE A 79 15.86 6.42 -11.07
N TRP A 80 15.69 6.62 -9.76
CA TRP A 80 14.73 5.84 -8.96
C TRP A 80 13.27 6.09 -9.36
N PHE A 81 12.92 7.32 -9.72
CA PHE A 81 11.56 7.63 -10.18
C PHE A 81 11.26 6.98 -11.53
N TRP A 82 12.13 7.20 -12.53
CA TRP A 82 11.92 6.67 -13.88
C TRP A 82 12.02 5.15 -13.94
N ASN A 83 13.02 4.56 -13.28
CA ASN A 83 13.19 3.11 -13.20
C ASN A 83 11.98 2.41 -12.57
N ARG A 84 11.25 3.05 -11.64
CA ARG A 84 9.99 2.47 -11.11
C ARG A 84 8.89 2.43 -12.17
N ILE A 85 8.79 3.45 -13.01
CA ILE A 85 7.81 3.50 -14.11
C ILE A 85 8.20 2.48 -15.19
N ASP A 86 9.46 2.46 -15.62
CA ASP A 86 9.92 1.50 -16.64
C ASP A 86 9.75 0.05 -16.20
N ARG A 87 10.07 -0.27 -14.94
CA ARG A 87 9.82 -1.60 -14.37
C ARG A 87 8.34 -1.97 -14.36
N LEU A 88 7.45 -1.00 -14.15
CA LEU A 88 6.01 -1.23 -14.19
C LEU A 88 5.53 -1.56 -15.60
N ILE A 89 6.01 -0.80 -16.60
CA ILE A 89 5.65 -1.00 -18.01
C ILE A 89 6.18 -2.36 -18.50
N ASN A 90 7.41 -2.72 -18.14
CA ASN A 90 7.98 -4.03 -18.48
C ASN A 90 7.18 -5.18 -17.84
N ASP A 91 6.77 -5.02 -16.57
CA ASP A 91 5.90 -5.98 -15.87
C ASP A 91 4.54 -6.13 -16.58
N ALA A 92 3.89 -5.02 -16.95
CA ALA A 92 2.63 -5.05 -17.68
C ALA A 92 2.75 -5.73 -19.05
N THR A 93 3.82 -5.43 -19.80
CA THR A 93 4.07 -6.01 -21.13
C THR A 93 4.17 -7.53 -21.07
N CYS A 94 4.82 -8.07 -20.03
CA CYS A 94 5.00 -9.52 -19.88
C CYS A 94 3.80 -10.23 -19.24
N ASN A 95 3.09 -9.57 -18.31
CA ASN A 95 2.12 -10.26 -17.44
C ASN A 95 0.65 -9.87 -17.68
N THR A 96 0.38 -8.76 -18.38
CA THR A 96 -0.96 -8.31 -18.74
C THR A 96 -0.93 -7.74 -20.17
N PRO A 97 -0.66 -8.57 -21.19
CA PRO A 97 -0.48 -8.09 -22.56
C PRO A 97 -1.73 -7.35 -23.03
N ASN A 98 -1.52 -6.28 -23.81
CA ASN A 98 -2.54 -5.35 -24.31
C ASN A 98 -3.18 -4.42 -23.26
N THR A 99 -2.98 -4.67 -21.96
CA THR A 99 -3.41 -3.74 -20.90
C THR A 99 -2.26 -2.79 -20.57
N PRO A 100 -2.41 -1.47 -20.79
CA PRO A 100 -1.37 -0.53 -20.40
C PRO A 100 -1.15 -0.56 -18.90
N ALA A 101 0.09 -0.31 -18.48
CA ALA A 101 0.38 -0.05 -17.08
C ALA A 101 -0.39 1.20 -16.60
N LEU A 102 -0.70 1.27 -15.31
CA LEU A 102 -1.44 2.38 -14.73
C LEU A 102 -0.56 3.19 -13.78
N PHE A 103 -0.39 4.48 -14.08
CA PHE A 103 0.26 5.43 -13.18
C PHE A 103 -0.77 6.38 -12.59
N ILE A 104 -0.76 6.52 -11.27
CA ILE A 104 -1.62 7.50 -10.59
C ILE A 104 -0.80 8.36 -9.62
N ALA A 105 -0.83 9.68 -9.79
CA ALA A 105 -0.30 10.63 -8.82
C ALA A 105 -1.41 11.09 -7.87
N TYR A 106 -1.23 10.83 -6.58
CA TYR A 106 -2.20 11.19 -5.55
C TYR A 106 -1.74 12.35 -4.69
N MET A 107 -2.64 13.30 -4.49
CA MET A 107 -2.63 14.17 -3.32
C MET A 107 -3.52 13.57 -2.24
N HIS A 108 -3.46 14.16 -1.04
CA HIS A 108 -4.45 13.92 -0.01
C HIS A 108 -5.03 15.23 0.49
N ARG A 109 -6.22 15.15 1.09
CA ARG A 109 -6.88 16.25 1.78
C ARG A 109 -7.60 15.75 3.03
N SER A 110 -8.03 16.68 3.86
CA SER A 110 -8.86 16.43 5.04
C SER A 110 -9.92 17.53 5.08
N ASP A 111 -11.14 17.15 5.41
CA ASP A 111 -12.25 18.08 5.65
C ASP A 111 -12.09 18.77 7.03
N LEU A 112 -11.20 18.26 7.88
CA LEU A 112 -10.87 18.85 9.18
C LEU A 112 -9.81 19.96 9.05
N PRO A 113 -10.06 21.14 9.66
CA PRO A 113 -9.12 22.27 9.60
C PRO A 113 -7.72 21.89 10.08
N GLY A 114 -6.70 22.26 9.29
CA GLY A 114 -5.29 22.07 9.65
C GLY A 114 -4.76 20.63 9.55
N LEU A 115 -5.55 19.69 9.01
CA LEU A 115 -5.14 18.30 8.83
C LEU A 115 -4.84 17.93 7.37
N GLY A 116 -4.87 18.90 6.46
CA GLY A 116 -4.43 18.74 5.06
C GLY A 116 -2.93 18.46 4.92
N CYS A 117 -2.40 18.48 3.69
CA CYS A 117 -1.00 18.15 3.45
C CYS A 117 -0.02 19.19 4.02
N ALA A 118 0.72 18.83 5.07
CA ALA A 118 1.68 19.74 5.70
C ALA A 118 2.82 20.20 4.76
N ALA A 119 3.25 19.36 3.81
CA ALA A 119 4.28 19.72 2.83
C ALA A 119 3.84 20.84 1.87
N HIS A 120 2.53 21.03 1.72
CA HIS A 120 1.92 22.10 0.93
C HIS A 120 1.25 23.16 1.83
N ASN A 121 1.63 23.26 3.10
CA ASN A 121 1.04 24.19 4.07
C ASN A 121 -0.49 24.07 4.19
N HIS A 122 -1.03 22.85 4.04
CA HIS A 122 -2.47 22.56 4.00
C HIS A 122 -3.22 23.23 2.84
N ASP A 123 -2.52 23.70 1.81
CA ASP A 123 -3.10 24.24 0.58
C ASP A 123 -3.40 23.10 -0.41
N GLU A 124 -4.70 22.83 -0.60
CA GLU A 124 -5.18 21.81 -1.53
C GLU A 124 -4.87 22.16 -3.00
N LEU A 125 -4.87 23.44 -3.37
CA LEU A 125 -4.58 23.87 -4.74
C LEU A 125 -3.10 23.64 -5.05
N ALA A 126 -2.21 23.96 -4.10
CA ALA A 126 -0.79 23.68 -4.25
C ALA A 126 -0.52 22.16 -4.35
N ALA A 127 -1.16 21.36 -3.49
CA ALA A 127 -1.07 19.90 -3.55
C ALA A 127 -1.60 19.33 -4.88
N ARG A 128 -2.71 19.88 -5.38
CA ARG A 128 -3.30 19.50 -6.68
C ARG A 128 -2.37 19.84 -7.83
N LYS A 129 -1.77 21.03 -7.81
CA LYS A 129 -0.82 21.50 -8.83
C LYS A 129 0.40 20.59 -8.90
N ALA A 130 0.96 20.18 -7.76
CA ALA A 130 2.13 19.30 -7.73
C ALA A 130 1.88 17.96 -8.44
N ILE A 131 0.73 17.32 -8.23
CA ILE A 131 0.40 16.07 -8.90
C ILE A 131 0.06 16.27 -10.39
N GLN A 132 -0.53 17.41 -10.75
CA GLN A 132 -0.84 17.76 -12.14
C GLN A 132 0.44 17.99 -12.95
N GLU A 133 1.42 18.70 -12.40
CA GLU A 133 2.73 18.90 -13.03
C GLU A 133 3.45 17.55 -13.23
N GLN A 134 3.41 16.69 -12.23
CA GLN A 134 3.98 15.34 -12.31
C GLN A 134 3.33 14.51 -13.43
N THR A 135 2.00 14.43 -13.50
CA THR A 135 1.31 13.63 -14.53
C THR A 135 1.52 14.19 -15.92
N GLN A 136 1.55 15.52 -16.09
CA GLN A 136 1.85 16.15 -17.38
C GLN A 136 3.23 15.77 -17.90
N VAL A 137 4.26 15.74 -17.05
CA VAL A 137 5.61 15.33 -17.46
C VAL A 137 5.64 13.84 -17.85
N VAL A 138 4.99 12.96 -17.07
CA VAL A 138 4.94 11.53 -17.38
C VAL A 138 4.21 11.26 -18.71
N ARG A 139 3.08 11.95 -18.96
CA ARG A 139 2.30 11.85 -20.22
C ARG A 139 3.11 12.27 -21.46
N LYS A 140 4.07 13.18 -21.31
CA LYS A 140 4.95 13.60 -22.42
C LYS A 140 5.99 12.54 -22.80
N ILE A 141 6.36 11.67 -21.87
CA ILE A 141 7.41 10.66 -22.06
C ILE A 141 6.82 9.34 -22.55
N PHE A 142 5.68 8.92 -21.99
CA PHE A 142 5.08 7.62 -22.29
C PHE A 142 3.77 7.75 -23.07
N LYS A 143 3.63 6.92 -24.10
CA LYS A 143 2.39 6.78 -24.86
C LYS A 143 1.33 6.04 -24.04
N LYS A 144 0.06 6.39 -24.24
CA LYS A 144 -1.10 5.86 -23.48
C LYS A 144 -1.29 4.35 -23.60
N ASP A 145 -0.91 3.76 -24.72
CA ASP A 145 -0.96 2.32 -24.99
C ASP A 145 0.05 1.52 -24.14
N ARG A 146 1.10 2.18 -23.64
CA ARG A 146 2.07 1.58 -22.71
C ARG A 146 1.81 1.96 -21.26
N LEU A 147 1.44 3.21 -21.01
CA LEU A 147 1.21 3.75 -19.68
C LEU A 147 0.02 4.72 -19.71
N TYR A 148 -1.08 4.35 -19.05
CA TYR A 148 -2.19 5.27 -18.80
C TYR A 148 -1.92 6.05 -17.52
N VAL A 149 -2.03 7.39 -17.59
CA VAL A 149 -1.63 8.30 -16.52
C VAL A 149 -2.84 9.11 -16.04
N MET A 150 -3.13 9.02 -14.75
CA MET A 150 -4.24 9.72 -14.12
C MET A 150 -3.86 10.36 -12.79
N GLU A 151 -4.74 11.21 -12.28
CA GLU A 151 -4.58 11.91 -11.02
C GLU A 151 -5.56 11.36 -9.99
N GLY A 152 -5.24 11.52 -8.71
CA GLY A 152 -6.06 11.04 -7.63
C GLY A 152 -6.06 11.95 -6.41
N ILE A 153 -7.15 11.92 -5.66
CA ILE A 153 -7.27 12.58 -4.36
C ILE A 153 -7.74 11.53 -3.36
N THR A 154 -7.10 11.47 -2.20
CA THR A 154 -7.59 10.68 -1.06
C THR A 154 -8.03 11.62 0.05
N ASN A 155 -9.29 11.56 0.44
CA ASN A 155 -9.75 12.18 1.68
C ASN A 155 -9.29 11.31 2.86
N THR A 156 -8.45 11.83 3.75
CA THR A 156 -7.91 11.07 4.88
C THR A 156 -8.95 10.75 5.94
N ASP A 157 -10.07 11.47 5.97
CA ASP A 157 -11.07 11.36 7.03
C ASP A 157 -12.09 10.28 6.72
N SER A 158 -12.50 10.19 5.44
CA SER A 158 -13.46 9.19 4.96
C SER A 158 -12.81 8.02 4.23
N MET A 159 -11.54 8.16 3.80
CA MET A 159 -10.86 7.25 2.86
C MET A 159 -11.48 7.20 1.45
N ALA A 160 -12.38 8.15 1.16
CA ALA A 160 -12.95 8.33 -0.16
C ALA A 160 -11.89 8.77 -1.16
N GLU A 161 -12.03 8.23 -2.36
CA GLU A 161 -11.16 8.48 -3.50
C GLU A 161 -11.86 9.32 -4.55
N THR A 162 -11.12 10.27 -5.10
CA THR A 162 -11.50 10.97 -6.33
C THR A 162 -10.49 10.61 -7.40
N LEU A 163 -10.92 10.00 -8.49
CA LEU A 163 -10.11 9.70 -9.67
C LEU A 163 -10.34 10.77 -10.73
N ILE A 164 -9.26 11.34 -11.26
CA ILE A 164 -9.33 12.44 -12.24
C ILE A 164 -8.59 12.01 -13.51
N PHE A 165 -9.36 11.88 -14.59
CA PHE A 165 -8.87 11.45 -15.89
C PHE A 165 -8.26 12.62 -16.68
N GLU A 166 -7.46 12.31 -17.70
CA GLU A 166 -6.75 13.32 -18.50
C GLU A 166 -7.70 14.32 -19.18
N ASN A 167 -8.89 13.87 -19.59
CA ASN A 167 -9.91 14.73 -20.20
C ASN A 167 -10.69 15.59 -19.18
N GLY A 168 -10.33 15.53 -17.89
CA GLY A 168 -11.01 16.24 -16.82
C GLY A 168 -12.24 15.54 -16.25
N ASN A 169 -12.63 14.36 -16.78
CA ASN A 169 -13.67 13.57 -16.14
C ASN A 169 -13.23 13.19 -14.72
N VAL A 170 -14.18 13.24 -13.79
CA VAL A 170 -13.95 12.97 -12.36
C VAL A 170 -14.89 11.85 -11.90
N LEU A 171 -14.35 10.85 -11.22
CA LEU A 171 -15.11 9.85 -10.47
C LEU A 171 -14.85 10.08 -8.99
N ASP A 172 -15.82 10.65 -8.27
CA ASP A 172 -15.70 10.97 -6.85
C ASP A 172 -16.56 10.04 -6.00
N THR A 173 -15.92 9.24 -5.15
CA THR A 173 -16.63 8.32 -4.25
C THR A 173 -17.60 9.02 -3.30
N THR A 174 -17.29 10.24 -2.88
CA THR A 174 -18.16 11.02 -1.99
C THR A 174 -19.46 11.41 -2.68
N GLU A 175 -19.37 11.83 -3.95
CA GLU A 175 -20.55 12.15 -4.77
C GLU A 175 -21.43 10.91 -4.94
N PHE A 176 -20.85 9.76 -5.32
CA PHE A 176 -21.62 8.51 -5.45
C PHE A 176 -22.28 8.06 -4.14
N ILE A 177 -21.64 8.25 -2.98
CA ILE A 177 -22.27 7.93 -1.70
C ILE A 177 -23.47 8.84 -1.41
N GLN A 178 -23.36 10.12 -1.77
CA GLN A 178 -24.40 11.12 -1.53
C GLN A 178 -25.58 10.96 -2.51
N ASP A 179 -25.30 10.84 -3.81
CA ASP A 179 -26.30 10.77 -4.88
C ASP A 179 -27.23 9.55 -4.74
N PHE A 180 -26.70 8.44 -4.23
CA PHE A 180 -27.45 7.21 -4.01
C PHE A 180 -27.91 7.02 -2.55
N ASP A 181 -27.64 8.00 -1.68
CA ASP A 181 -27.99 7.99 -0.25
C ASP A 181 -27.49 6.76 0.54
N PHE A 182 -26.32 6.21 0.17
CA PHE A 182 -25.79 5.00 0.83
C PHE A 182 -25.40 5.25 2.29
N LYS A 183 -25.81 4.32 3.17
CA LYS A 183 -25.55 4.37 4.63
C LYS A 183 -24.70 3.20 5.10
N HIS A 184 -24.86 2.04 4.49
CA HIS A 184 -24.25 0.79 4.88
C HIS A 184 -23.47 0.15 3.73
N CYS A 185 -22.46 -0.67 4.06
CA CYS A 185 -21.65 -1.34 3.06
C CYS A 185 -22.48 -2.29 2.17
N SER A 186 -23.53 -2.89 2.71
CA SER A 186 -24.44 -3.78 1.99
C SER A 186 -25.27 -3.06 0.92
N ASP A 187 -25.50 -1.74 1.05
CA ASP A 187 -26.28 -0.95 0.07
C ASP A 187 -25.65 -0.96 -1.34
N ILE A 188 -24.34 -1.22 -1.41
CA ILE A 188 -23.55 -1.24 -2.66
C ILE A 188 -23.83 -2.50 -3.48
N PHE A 189 -24.28 -3.56 -2.82
CA PHE A 189 -24.39 -4.88 -3.42
C PHE A 189 -25.84 -5.26 -3.72
N HIS A 190 -26.02 -6.07 -4.76
CA HIS A 190 -27.34 -6.57 -5.12
C HIS A 190 -27.85 -7.56 -4.05
N ARG A 191 -29.15 -7.50 -3.72
CA ARG A 191 -29.78 -8.37 -2.69
C ARG A 191 -29.53 -9.86 -2.89
N SER A 192 -29.49 -10.33 -4.14
CA SER A 192 -29.19 -11.74 -4.43
C SER A 192 -27.76 -12.14 -4.07
N PHE A 193 -26.77 -11.25 -4.25
CA PHE A 193 -25.40 -11.53 -3.84
C PHE A 193 -25.30 -11.63 -2.32
N LEU A 194 -25.92 -10.70 -1.61
CA LEU A 194 -25.92 -10.65 -0.14
C LEU A 194 -26.58 -11.88 0.50
N LYS A 195 -27.64 -12.41 -0.11
CA LYS A 195 -28.49 -13.46 0.47
C LYS A 195 -27.86 -14.85 0.49
N TYR A 196 -27.03 -15.20 -0.50
CA TYR A 196 -26.55 -16.57 -0.67
C TYR A 196 -25.07 -16.70 -0.33
N PRO A 197 -24.64 -17.85 0.25
CA PRO A 197 -23.23 -18.14 0.43
C PRO A 197 -22.46 -18.05 -0.88
N ILE A 198 -21.21 -17.59 -0.82
CA ILE A 198 -20.32 -17.59 -1.98
C ILE A 198 -20.12 -19.04 -2.41
N LYS A 199 -20.60 -19.41 -3.60
CA LYS A 199 -20.55 -20.79 -4.12
C LYS A 199 -19.20 -21.17 -4.72
N ASP A 200 -18.37 -20.19 -5.03
CA ASP A 200 -17.04 -20.39 -5.58
C ASP A 200 -16.14 -21.07 -4.53
N SER A 201 -15.77 -22.33 -4.78
CA SER A 201 -15.00 -23.15 -3.84
C SER A 201 -13.64 -22.55 -3.48
N SER A 202 -13.04 -21.78 -4.40
CA SER A 202 -11.77 -21.09 -4.18
C SER A 202 -11.87 -19.94 -3.17
N THR A 203 -13.05 -19.35 -3.02
CA THR A 203 -13.35 -18.25 -2.09
C THR A 203 -14.05 -18.76 -0.82
N ALA A 204 -15.05 -19.64 -0.95
CA ALA A 204 -15.95 -20.09 0.10
C ALA A 204 -15.21 -20.65 1.33
N ARG A 205 -14.18 -21.46 1.10
CA ARG A 205 -13.38 -22.08 2.16
C ARG A 205 -12.65 -21.06 3.05
N TYR A 206 -12.24 -19.93 2.47
CA TYR A 206 -11.46 -18.91 3.17
C TYR A 206 -12.30 -17.89 3.91
N VAL A 207 -13.58 -17.80 3.57
CA VAL A 207 -14.57 -16.93 4.22
C VAL A 207 -15.52 -17.71 5.14
N GLY A 208 -15.24 -19.00 5.37
CA GLY A 208 -16.04 -19.86 6.26
C GLY A 208 -17.45 -20.15 5.75
N PHE A 209 -17.66 -20.18 4.43
CA PHE A 209 -18.96 -20.39 3.78
C PHE A 209 -20.04 -19.37 4.18
N LYS A 210 -19.64 -18.22 4.73
CA LYS A 210 -20.53 -17.12 5.08
C LYS A 210 -21.10 -16.44 3.84
N THR A 211 -22.28 -15.83 3.98
CA THR A 211 -22.84 -14.93 2.97
C THR A 211 -22.10 -13.60 2.97
N PRO A 212 -22.11 -12.83 1.86
CA PRO A 212 -21.57 -11.48 1.87
C PRO A 212 -22.23 -10.56 2.91
N GLU A 213 -23.52 -10.75 3.21
CA GLU A 213 -24.21 -10.03 4.29
C GLU A 213 -23.60 -10.35 5.66
N GLU A 214 -23.31 -11.62 5.95
CA GLU A 214 -22.68 -12.03 7.21
C GLU A 214 -21.25 -11.48 7.33
N LEU A 215 -20.51 -11.37 6.22
CA LEU A 215 -19.17 -10.78 6.22
C LEU A 215 -19.18 -9.27 6.42
N LEU A 216 -20.27 -8.60 6.01
CA LEU A 216 -20.49 -7.15 6.16
C LEU A 216 -21.29 -6.79 7.42
N SER A 217 -21.74 -7.78 8.18
CA SER A 217 -22.48 -7.58 9.42
C SER A 217 -21.59 -7.10 10.58
N GLU A 218 -22.16 -6.26 11.43
CA GLU A 218 -21.55 -5.79 12.67
C GLU A 218 -21.64 -6.87 13.78
N PRO A 219 -20.73 -6.85 14.78
CA PRO A 219 -19.61 -5.92 14.98
C PRO A 219 -18.30 -6.34 14.29
N GLU A 220 -18.23 -7.55 13.74
CA GLU A 220 -16.97 -8.16 13.29
C GLU A 220 -16.46 -7.58 11.96
N LEU A 221 -17.37 -7.24 11.01
CA LEU A 221 -17.04 -6.66 9.71
C LEU A 221 -15.86 -7.39 9.01
N LEU A 222 -15.94 -8.72 8.99
CA LEU A 222 -14.88 -9.63 8.54
C LEU A 222 -14.41 -9.33 7.11
N PHE A 223 -15.29 -8.78 6.27
CA PHE A 223 -14.97 -8.36 4.90
C PHE A 223 -13.71 -7.46 4.82
N PHE A 224 -13.50 -6.60 5.82
CA PHE A 224 -12.36 -5.67 5.88
C PHE A 224 -11.39 -5.95 7.02
N ASN A 225 -11.89 -6.46 8.15
CA ASN A 225 -11.10 -6.65 9.36
C ASN A 225 -10.28 -7.95 9.33
N ASP A 226 -10.78 -9.01 8.67
CA ASP A 226 -10.03 -10.25 8.50
C ASP A 226 -9.20 -10.20 7.21
N PHE A 227 -7.87 -10.37 7.35
CA PHE A 227 -6.95 -10.19 6.23
C PHE A 227 -7.14 -11.24 5.14
N GLN A 228 -7.40 -12.49 5.53
CA GLN A 228 -7.65 -13.58 4.60
C GLN A 228 -8.95 -13.36 3.82
N THR A 229 -10.05 -13.10 4.53
CA THR A 229 -11.36 -12.77 3.94
C THR A 229 -11.23 -11.58 2.99
N SER A 230 -10.55 -10.51 3.40
CA SER A 230 -10.34 -9.32 2.56
C SER A 230 -9.59 -9.66 1.26
N LEU A 231 -8.53 -10.48 1.30
CA LEU A 231 -7.81 -10.90 0.09
C LEU A 231 -8.68 -11.74 -0.86
N CYS A 232 -9.50 -12.64 -0.31
CA CYS A 232 -10.45 -13.43 -1.07
C CYS A 232 -11.51 -12.57 -1.73
N MET A 233 -12.13 -11.64 -0.99
CA MET A 233 -13.17 -10.78 -1.52
C MET A 233 -12.66 -9.84 -2.61
N LYS A 234 -11.42 -9.32 -2.50
CA LYS A 234 -10.79 -8.54 -3.58
C LYS A 234 -10.72 -9.34 -4.88
N THR A 235 -10.28 -10.58 -4.79
CA THR A 235 -10.08 -11.49 -5.94
C THR A 235 -11.40 -11.93 -6.55
N TYR A 236 -12.37 -12.28 -5.69
CA TYR A 236 -13.71 -12.62 -6.10
C TYR A 236 -14.35 -11.45 -6.86
N LEU A 237 -14.39 -10.26 -6.26
CA LEU A 237 -15.04 -9.10 -6.86
C LEU A 237 -14.41 -8.68 -8.19
N ILE A 238 -13.07 -8.62 -8.29
CA ILE A 238 -12.44 -8.25 -9.57
C ILE A 238 -12.74 -9.29 -10.65
N ARG A 239 -12.81 -10.59 -10.30
CA ARG A 239 -13.18 -11.66 -11.25
C ARG A 239 -14.60 -11.49 -11.74
N GLU A 240 -15.57 -11.33 -10.85
CA GLU A 240 -16.98 -11.20 -11.22
C GLU A 240 -17.21 -9.92 -12.04
N VAL A 241 -16.65 -8.78 -11.62
CA VAL A 241 -16.73 -7.51 -12.38
C VAL A 241 -16.10 -7.66 -13.77
N THR A 242 -14.94 -8.30 -13.87
CA THR A 242 -14.32 -8.58 -15.18
C THR A 242 -15.20 -9.47 -16.04
N GLY A 243 -15.80 -10.50 -15.46
CA GLY A 243 -16.74 -11.38 -16.17
C GLY A 243 -17.90 -10.62 -16.77
N ILE A 244 -18.60 -9.80 -15.96
CA ILE A 244 -19.74 -8.98 -16.37
C ILE A 244 -19.36 -8.03 -17.53
N ILE A 245 -18.22 -7.33 -17.41
CA ILE A 245 -17.78 -6.37 -18.43
C ILE A 245 -17.36 -7.05 -19.73
N VAL A 246 -16.65 -8.17 -19.65
CA VAL A 246 -16.16 -8.88 -20.85
C VAL A 246 -17.29 -9.61 -21.58
N SER A 247 -18.29 -10.13 -20.86
CA SER A 247 -19.44 -10.81 -21.47
C SER A 247 -20.57 -9.88 -21.92
N ASP A 248 -20.46 -8.58 -21.64
CA ASP A 248 -21.52 -7.58 -21.89
C ASP A 248 -22.86 -7.93 -21.22
N ASP A 249 -22.81 -8.65 -20.08
CA ASP A 249 -24.00 -9.15 -19.39
C ASP A 249 -24.46 -8.19 -18.28
N PHE A 250 -24.73 -6.95 -18.65
CA PHE A 250 -25.06 -5.89 -17.69
C PHE A 250 -26.45 -6.07 -17.08
N VAL A 251 -27.40 -6.60 -17.86
CA VAL A 251 -28.80 -6.72 -17.44
C VAL A 251 -28.99 -7.85 -16.42
N SER A 252 -28.26 -8.95 -16.59
CA SER A 252 -28.44 -10.14 -15.75
C SER A 252 -27.52 -10.18 -14.53
N GLN A 253 -26.54 -9.27 -14.43
CA GLN A 253 -25.62 -9.20 -13.30
C GLN A 253 -26.36 -9.03 -11.97
N LYS A 254 -25.92 -9.77 -10.95
CA LYS A 254 -26.52 -9.80 -9.62
C LYS A 254 -25.49 -9.54 -8.52
N LEU A 255 -24.41 -8.83 -8.85
CA LEU A 255 -23.31 -8.53 -7.93
C LEU A 255 -23.51 -7.17 -7.27
N ILE A 256 -23.65 -6.12 -8.07
CA ILE A 256 -23.69 -4.71 -7.64
C ILE A 256 -25.12 -4.19 -7.79
N GLN A 257 -25.53 -3.24 -6.94
CA GLN A 257 -26.82 -2.57 -7.10
C GLN A 257 -26.94 -1.98 -8.53
N PRO A 258 -28.06 -2.21 -9.27
CA PRO A 258 -28.11 -1.93 -10.72
C PRO A 258 -27.89 -0.45 -11.09
N ASP A 259 -28.45 0.48 -10.32
CA ASP A 259 -28.35 1.91 -10.62
C ASP A 259 -26.92 2.41 -10.42
N LEU A 260 -26.25 1.95 -9.35
CA LEU A 260 -24.84 2.21 -9.10
C LEU A 260 -23.96 1.61 -10.21
N PHE A 261 -24.22 0.35 -10.57
CA PHE A 261 -23.47 -0.32 -11.65
C PHE A 261 -23.60 0.47 -12.95
N ASN A 262 -24.82 0.86 -13.33
CA ASN A 262 -25.07 1.64 -14.54
C ASN A 262 -24.38 3.00 -14.49
N ALA A 263 -24.46 3.72 -13.37
CA ALA A 263 -23.85 5.04 -13.24
C ALA A 263 -22.32 4.98 -13.31
N LEU A 264 -21.68 4.04 -12.60
CA LEU A 264 -20.23 3.85 -12.68
C LEU A 264 -19.78 3.43 -14.08
N THR A 265 -20.51 2.50 -14.69
CA THR A 265 -20.22 2.00 -16.03
C THR A 265 -20.32 3.11 -17.08
N GLN A 266 -21.43 3.86 -17.09
CA GLN A 266 -21.62 5.02 -17.97
C GLN A 266 -20.51 6.06 -17.76
N LYS A 267 -20.15 6.36 -16.50
CA LYS A 267 -19.08 7.30 -16.19
C LYS A 267 -17.75 6.87 -16.79
N LEU A 268 -17.36 5.60 -16.63
CA LEU A 268 -16.10 5.07 -17.15
C LEU A 268 -16.09 5.01 -18.69
N PHE A 269 -17.17 4.54 -19.32
CA PHE A 269 -17.28 4.51 -20.79
C PHE A 269 -17.32 5.90 -21.42
N SER A 270 -17.71 6.95 -20.67
CA SER A 270 -17.66 8.34 -21.13
C SER A 270 -16.25 8.95 -21.12
N VAL A 271 -15.26 8.29 -20.51
CA VAL A 271 -13.87 8.79 -20.46
C VAL A 271 -13.22 8.62 -21.82
N LYS A 272 -12.91 9.76 -22.45
CA LYS A 272 -12.25 9.78 -23.75
C LYS A 272 -10.87 9.11 -23.66
N ASP A 273 -10.58 8.24 -24.63
CA ASP A 273 -9.32 7.52 -24.77
C ASP A 273 -8.97 6.60 -23.58
N LEU A 274 -9.94 6.22 -22.73
CA LEU A 274 -9.74 5.21 -21.70
C LEU A 274 -9.60 3.82 -22.37
N PRO A 275 -8.48 3.11 -22.19
CA PRO A 275 -8.32 1.76 -22.70
C PRO A 275 -9.43 0.83 -22.15
N PRO A 276 -10.18 0.10 -23.00
CA PRO A 276 -11.29 -0.75 -22.55
C PRO A 276 -10.89 -1.78 -21.50
N LEU A 277 -9.66 -2.30 -21.58
CA LEU A 277 -9.13 -3.29 -20.63
C LEU A 277 -8.85 -2.71 -19.22
N LEU A 278 -8.89 -1.38 -19.04
CA LEU A 278 -8.81 -0.76 -17.71
C LEU A 278 -10.19 -0.58 -17.06
N ILE A 279 -11.28 -0.61 -17.82
CA ILE A 279 -12.64 -0.37 -17.32
C ILE A 279 -13.01 -1.36 -16.19
N PRO A 280 -12.81 -2.69 -16.33
CA PRO A 280 -13.18 -3.62 -15.26
C PRO A 280 -12.45 -3.34 -13.94
N ALA A 281 -11.15 -3.04 -14.01
CA ALA A 281 -10.34 -2.79 -12.82
C ALA A 281 -10.72 -1.46 -12.13
N LEU A 282 -11.01 -0.42 -12.91
CA LEU A 282 -11.46 0.87 -12.37
C LEU A 282 -12.87 0.79 -11.80
N LEU A 283 -13.77 0.03 -12.42
CA LEU A 283 -15.11 -0.24 -11.90
C LEU A 283 -15.03 -0.99 -10.57
N TYR A 284 -14.23 -2.07 -10.51
CA TYR A 284 -13.94 -2.81 -9.29
C TYR A 284 -13.38 -1.90 -8.19
N GLN A 285 -12.37 -1.08 -8.51
CA GLN A 285 -11.76 -0.16 -7.54
C GLN A 285 -12.77 0.85 -7.01
N SER A 286 -13.67 1.35 -7.87
CA SER A 286 -14.71 2.31 -7.48
C SER A 286 -15.71 1.69 -6.52
N VAL A 287 -16.22 0.49 -6.84
CA VAL A 287 -17.11 -0.28 -5.96
C VAL A 287 -16.43 -0.53 -4.61
N TRP A 288 -15.18 -1.01 -4.64
CA TRP A 288 -14.41 -1.27 -3.43
C TRP A 288 -14.22 0.00 -2.59
N ASN A 289 -13.87 1.14 -3.20
CA ASN A 289 -13.61 2.37 -2.47
C ASN A 289 -14.89 2.95 -1.85
N ILE A 290 -16.02 2.89 -2.55
CA ILE A 290 -17.33 3.27 -2.00
C ILE A 290 -17.64 2.43 -0.76
N THR A 291 -17.56 1.10 -0.86
CA THR A 291 -17.80 0.20 0.28
C THR A 291 -16.82 0.46 1.42
N TYR A 292 -15.52 0.62 1.13
CA TYR A 292 -14.50 0.86 2.15
C TYR A 292 -14.68 2.20 2.87
N SER A 293 -15.14 3.24 2.15
CA SER A 293 -15.38 4.57 2.72
C SER A 293 -16.58 4.56 3.68
N LEU A 294 -17.65 3.83 3.34
CA LEU A 294 -18.78 3.59 4.23
C LEU A 294 -18.34 2.84 5.49
N TYR A 295 -17.56 1.76 5.33
CA TYR A 295 -16.95 1.02 6.45
C TYR A 295 -16.09 1.94 7.32
N HIS A 296 -15.25 2.78 6.73
CA HIS A 296 -14.34 3.63 7.48
C HIS A 296 -15.09 4.69 8.30
N LYS A 297 -16.09 5.34 7.69
CA LYS A 297 -16.94 6.31 8.36
C LYS A 297 -17.67 5.70 9.56
N ARG A 298 -18.21 4.49 9.40
CA ARG A 298 -18.86 3.73 10.48
C ARG A 298 -17.87 3.34 11.58
N LYS A 299 -16.70 2.81 11.21
CA LYS A 299 -15.63 2.51 12.17
C LYS A 299 -15.28 3.73 13.02
N LEU A 300 -15.17 4.92 12.43
CA LEU A 300 -14.88 6.14 13.17
C LEU A 300 -16.00 6.56 14.12
N SER A 301 -17.27 6.30 13.78
CA SER A 301 -18.40 6.62 14.68
C SER A 301 -18.38 5.80 15.96
N ASP A 302 -17.89 4.57 15.88
CA ASP A 302 -17.92 3.61 17.00
C ASP A 302 -16.72 3.76 17.94
N LEU A 303 -15.68 4.50 17.52
CA LEU A 303 -14.51 4.80 18.32
C LEU A 303 -14.75 5.99 19.25
N ASN A 304 -14.15 5.92 20.45
CA ASN A 304 -14.07 7.09 21.32
C ASN A 304 -13.17 8.16 20.71
N GLU A 305 -13.25 9.38 21.25
CA GLU A 305 -12.54 10.55 20.71
C GLU A 305 -11.02 10.33 20.60
N VAL A 306 -10.39 9.76 21.63
CA VAL A 306 -8.94 9.50 21.64
C VAL A 306 -8.54 8.52 20.53
N GLN A 307 -9.29 7.43 20.38
CA GLN A 307 -9.04 6.43 19.33
C GLN A 307 -9.30 7.00 17.94
N ARG A 308 -10.34 7.83 17.79
CA ARG A 308 -10.68 8.49 16.53
C ARG A 308 -9.56 9.42 16.09
N TRP A 309 -9.03 10.24 16.99
CA TRP A 309 -7.91 11.15 16.68
C TRP A 309 -6.62 10.43 16.32
N LYS A 310 -6.35 9.25 16.88
CA LYS A 310 -5.22 8.40 16.45
C LYS A 310 -5.33 7.95 14.99
N ILE A 311 -6.51 8.00 14.38
CA ILE A 311 -6.73 7.66 12.98
C ILE A 311 -6.73 8.91 12.10
N LEU A 312 -7.36 10.00 12.55
CA LEU A 312 -7.56 11.22 11.76
C LEU A 312 -6.32 12.13 11.69
N ASP A 313 -5.55 12.23 12.76
CA ASP A 313 -4.30 13.00 12.82
C ASP A 313 -3.08 12.08 12.64
N HIS A 314 -1.90 12.68 12.52
CA HIS A 314 -0.62 12.01 12.62
C HIS A 314 -0.47 11.33 13.98
N ALA A 315 -0.16 10.04 13.95
CA ALA A 315 0.03 9.19 15.13
C ALA A 315 1.10 8.11 14.89
N GLU A 316 1.95 8.32 13.87
CA GLU A 316 3.02 7.41 13.50
C GLU A 316 4.04 7.22 14.62
N GLU A 317 4.51 5.97 14.76
CA GLU A 317 5.37 5.54 15.86
C GLU A 317 6.84 5.41 15.44
N LEU A 318 7.11 5.23 14.14
CA LEU A 318 8.45 5.08 13.58
C LEU A 318 8.55 5.64 12.16
N ILE A 319 9.78 5.84 11.71
CA ILE A 319 10.09 6.18 10.31
C ILE A 319 10.50 4.90 9.59
N CYS A 320 9.85 4.61 8.47
CA CYS A 320 10.21 3.52 7.57
C CYS A 320 10.89 4.12 6.33
N TYR A 321 12.15 3.73 6.08
CA TYR A 321 12.94 4.21 4.94
C TYR A 321 13.31 3.07 3.99
N GLY A 322 12.97 3.20 2.72
CA GLY A 322 13.17 2.16 1.70
C GLY A 322 11.87 1.53 1.22
N ASP A 323 11.89 0.27 0.77
CA ASP A 323 10.75 -0.39 0.13
C ASP A 323 10.20 -1.55 0.99
N GLY A 324 9.12 -2.23 0.58
CA GLY A 324 8.60 -3.45 1.24
C GLY A 324 7.63 -3.25 2.41
N PHE A 325 7.21 -2.02 2.69
CA PHE A 325 6.37 -1.68 3.87
C PHE A 325 4.86 -1.83 3.65
N GLU A 326 4.40 -2.48 2.58
CA GLU A 326 2.99 -2.47 2.18
C GLU A 326 2.04 -3.22 3.14
N LEU A 327 2.57 -4.02 4.05
CA LEU A 327 1.83 -4.73 5.10
C LEU A 327 1.56 -3.90 6.36
N LEU A 328 2.14 -2.71 6.46
CA LEU A 328 1.95 -1.88 7.65
C LEU A 328 0.50 -1.40 7.77
N GLN A 329 0.11 -1.10 8.99
CA GLN A 329 -1.19 -0.50 9.24
C GLN A 329 -1.14 1.01 8.96
N ARG A 330 -2.32 1.58 8.68
CA ARG A 330 -2.48 3.03 8.61
C ARG A 330 -1.97 3.67 9.91
N ASN A 331 -1.30 4.81 9.79
CA ASN A 331 -0.68 5.56 10.89
C ASN A 331 0.35 4.77 11.70
N LYS A 332 0.82 3.60 11.25
CA LYS A 332 1.90 2.90 11.95
C LYS A 332 3.22 3.65 11.79
N ALA A 333 3.53 4.03 10.55
CA ALA A 333 4.83 4.60 10.18
C ALA A 333 4.71 5.74 9.17
N ILE A 334 5.68 6.66 9.23
CA ILE A 334 5.95 7.64 8.17
C ILE A 334 6.85 6.96 7.15
N LEU A 335 6.47 6.99 5.87
CA LEU A 335 7.07 6.11 4.86
C LEU A 335 7.84 6.90 3.83
N VAL A 336 9.14 6.97 4.01
CA VAL A 336 10.05 7.61 3.07
C VAL A 336 10.54 6.56 2.07
N LYS A 337 10.32 6.81 0.78
CA LYS A 337 10.85 5.97 -0.29
C LYS A 337 11.87 6.76 -1.10
N THR A 338 12.84 6.05 -1.69
CA THR A 338 13.80 6.66 -2.62
C THR A 338 13.08 7.28 -3.82
N GLY A 339 13.71 8.19 -4.54
CA GLY A 339 13.15 8.75 -5.78
C GLY A 339 12.42 10.07 -5.63
N ARG A 340 12.57 10.72 -4.48
CA ARG A 340 12.29 12.16 -4.33
C ARG A 340 13.15 13.02 -5.25
N GLY A 341 14.36 12.55 -5.53
CA GLY A 341 15.49 13.31 -6.06
C GLY A 341 16.49 13.59 -4.93
N ASN A 342 16.01 14.18 -3.83
CA ASN A 342 16.75 14.34 -2.57
C ASN A 342 15.97 13.73 -1.41
N ASP A 343 16.34 12.53 -0.97
CA ASP A 343 15.63 11.82 0.09
C ASP A 343 15.83 12.46 1.48
N ILE A 344 16.89 13.26 1.66
CA ILE A 344 17.20 13.96 2.92
C ILE A 344 16.06 14.93 3.29
N ASP A 345 15.46 15.59 2.32
CA ASP A 345 14.35 16.52 2.56
C ASP A 345 13.12 15.77 3.10
N ALA A 346 12.78 14.65 2.48
CA ALA A 346 11.67 13.81 2.92
C ALA A 346 11.93 13.21 4.31
N LEU A 347 13.17 12.80 4.61
CA LEU A 347 13.58 12.33 5.93
C LEU A 347 13.50 13.44 6.99
N ASN A 348 13.88 14.68 6.67
CA ASN A 348 13.74 15.83 7.56
C ASN A 348 12.27 16.11 7.91
N VAL A 349 11.37 16.02 6.92
CA VAL A 349 9.92 16.15 7.16
C VAL A 349 9.43 15.01 8.06
N ALA A 350 9.83 13.76 7.77
CA ALA A 350 9.45 12.61 8.58
C ALA A 350 9.92 12.74 10.03
N ARG A 351 11.15 13.21 10.26
CA ARG A 351 11.69 13.49 11.59
C ARG A 351 10.83 14.49 12.35
N LYS A 352 10.50 15.64 11.73
CA LYS A 352 9.68 16.69 12.35
C LYS A 352 8.29 16.20 12.76
N VAL A 353 7.63 15.40 11.90
CA VAL A 353 6.32 14.82 12.20
C VAL A 353 6.41 13.88 13.40
N LEU A 354 7.41 12.98 13.41
CA LEU A 354 7.58 12.04 14.52
C LEU A 354 7.93 12.77 15.84
N GLU A 355 8.84 13.75 15.82
CA GLU A 355 9.17 14.59 16.99
C GLU A 355 7.92 15.28 17.56
N LYS A 356 7.04 15.82 16.68
CA LYS A 356 5.78 16.44 17.09
C LYS A 356 4.82 15.42 17.73
N ASN A 357 4.71 14.22 17.16
CA ASN A 357 3.86 13.15 17.71
C ASN A 357 4.33 12.74 19.12
N ARG A 358 5.64 12.62 19.31
CA ARG A 358 6.24 12.26 20.60
C ARG A 358 6.10 13.35 21.64
N ALA A 359 6.27 14.61 21.25
CA ALA A 359 6.05 15.75 22.15
C ALA A 359 4.62 15.77 22.69
N LYS A 360 3.61 15.45 21.86
CA LYS A 360 2.21 15.31 22.29
C LYS A 360 2.02 14.18 23.32
N GLN A 361 2.83 13.13 23.26
CA GLN A 361 2.73 11.94 24.11
C GLN A 361 3.71 11.94 25.30
N SER A 362 4.52 12.99 25.45
CA SER A 362 5.61 13.05 26.44
C SER A 362 6.58 11.86 26.35
N ASP A 363 6.76 11.31 25.14
CA ASP A 363 7.61 10.14 24.89
C ASP A 363 9.07 10.56 24.63
N GLN A 364 9.95 10.20 25.58
CA GLN A 364 11.38 10.50 25.55
C GLN A 364 12.26 9.38 24.95
N ASN A 365 11.68 8.29 24.44
CA ASN A 365 12.48 7.21 23.86
C ASN A 365 13.31 7.68 22.62
N PRO A 366 14.30 6.91 22.16
CA PRO A 366 15.01 7.19 20.91
C PRO A 366 14.08 7.17 19.70
N ILE A 367 14.38 7.95 18.64
CA ILE A 367 13.67 7.85 17.37
C ILE A 367 13.91 6.48 16.74
N LEU A 368 12.83 5.77 16.44
CA LEU A 368 12.90 4.48 15.76
C LEU A 368 12.88 4.70 14.24
N VAL A 369 13.89 4.16 13.57
CA VAL A 369 13.96 4.09 12.11
C VAL A 369 14.08 2.64 11.69
N HIS A 370 13.18 2.20 10.81
CA HIS A 370 13.28 0.92 10.14
C HIS A 370 13.70 1.15 8.69
N LEU A 371 14.90 0.71 8.35
CA LEU A 371 15.43 0.70 7.00
C LEU A 371 15.25 -0.69 6.39
N ASN A 372 14.51 -0.79 5.28
CA ASN A 372 14.32 -2.05 4.57
C ASN A 372 14.73 -1.96 3.10
N ILE A 373 15.43 -2.98 2.62
CA ILE A 373 15.72 -3.17 1.21
C ILE A 373 14.82 -4.28 0.64
N GLU A 374 13.93 -3.91 -0.29
CA GLU A 374 13.16 -4.89 -1.02
C GLU A 374 13.94 -5.42 -2.23
N ILE A 375 14.07 -6.74 -2.31
CA ILE A 375 14.69 -7.45 -3.43
C ILE A 375 13.66 -8.22 -4.27
N SER A 376 14.06 -8.52 -5.50
CA SER A 376 13.29 -9.35 -6.44
C SER A 376 14.18 -10.49 -6.90
N GLY A 377 13.68 -11.71 -6.85
CA GLY A 377 14.47 -12.90 -7.15
C GLY A 377 15.15 -13.49 -5.92
N GLU A 378 15.83 -14.61 -6.15
CA GLU A 378 16.56 -15.34 -5.11
C GLU A 378 17.99 -14.80 -4.95
N LEU A 379 18.56 -14.93 -3.75
CA LEU A 379 19.95 -14.64 -3.46
C LEU A 379 20.74 -15.95 -3.59
N LEU A 380 21.52 -16.09 -4.65
CA LEU A 380 22.19 -17.33 -5.03
C LEU A 380 23.67 -17.34 -4.62
N ALA A 381 24.28 -16.16 -4.52
CA ALA A 381 25.66 -15.98 -4.08
C ALA A 381 25.80 -14.83 -3.07
N TRP A 382 26.94 -14.79 -2.37
CA TRP A 382 27.27 -13.69 -1.45
C TRP A 382 27.35 -12.34 -2.17
N GLU A 383 27.79 -12.33 -3.44
CA GLU A 383 27.81 -11.15 -4.29
C GLU A 383 26.42 -10.50 -4.41
N ASP A 384 25.36 -11.33 -4.53
CA ASP A 384 23.98 -10.84 -4.59
C ASP A 384 23.62 -10.06 -3.32
N ILE A 385 24.09 -10.51 -2.14
CA ILE A 385 23.86 -9.82 -0.87
C ILE A 385 24.62 -8.48 -0.85
N ASN A 386 25.87 -8.46 -1.30
CA ASN A 386 26.67 -7.24 -1.34
C ASN A 386 26.04 -6.18 -2.25
N GLU A 387 25.68 -6.56 -3.47
CA GLU A 387 25.13 -5.66 -4.47
C GLU A 387 23.68 -5.27 -4.19
N ASN A 388 22.85 -6.24 -3.79
CA ASN A 388 21.41 -6.01 -3.69
C ASN A 388 20.93 -5.57 -2.33
N ILE A 389 21.67 -5.85 -1.26
CA ILE A 389 21.28 -5.56 0.12
C ILE A 389 22.29 -4.63 0.79
N SER A 390 23.51 -5.08 1.04
CA SER A 390 24.47 -4.39 1.90
C SER A 390 24.87 -3.01 1.37
N SER A 391 25.20 -2.89 0.08
CA SER A 391 25.58 -1.61 -0.53
C SER A 391 24.43 -0.59 -0.53
N LYS A 392 23.20 -1.05 -0.79
CA LYS A 392 21.99 -0.20 -0.77
C LYS A 392 21.67 0.25 0.64
N THR A 393 21.67 -0.68 1.60
CA THR A 393 21.49 -0.35 3.03
C THR A 393 22.50 0.69 3.49
N ASN A 394 23.78 0.49 3.18
CA ASN A 394 24.84 1.44 3.56
C ASN A 394 24.68 2.81 2.88
N THR A 395 24.17 2.86 1.64
CA THR A 395 23.84 4.11 0.95
C THR A 395 22.72 4.86 1.66
N LEU A 396 21.63 4.16 2.02
CA LEU A 396 20.51 4.76 2.75
C LEU A 396 20.90 5.18 4.18
N LEU A 397 21.77 4.43 4.85
CA LEU A 397 22.29 4.78 6.18
C LEU A 397 23.04 6.12 6.18
N ARG A 398 23.75 6.49 5.11
CA ARG A 398 24.44 7.79 5.01
C ARG A 398 23.46 8.97 5.06
N ASN A 399 22.29 8.82 4.45
CA ASN A 399 21.24 9.85 4.50
C ASN A 399 20.68 10.00 5.93
N LEU A 400 20.50 8.87 6.64
CA LEU A 400 20.09 8.90 8.06
C LEU A 400 21.17 9.55 8.93
N GLU A 401 22.45 9.24 8.70
CA GLU A 401 23.56 9.87 9.41
C GLU A 401 23.52 11.39 9.27
N GLN A 402 23.25 11.91 8.06
CA GLN A 402 23.15 13.34 7.82
C GLN A 402 21.94 13.99 8.51
N VAL A 403 20.78 13.33 8.50
CA VAL A 403 19.52 13.89 9.04
C VAL A 403 19.47 13.82 10.57
N PHE A 404 20.12 12.82 11.18
CA PHE A 404 20.00 12.53 12.61
C PHE A 404 21.31 12.76 13.41
N GLN A 405 22.20 13.64 12.94
CA GLN A 405 23.55 13.86 13.54
C GLN A 405 23.56 14.17 15.04
N ASN A 406 22.47 14.70 15.60
CA ASN A 406 22.37 15.11 17.02
C ASN A 406 21.07 14.61 17.67
N VAL A 407 20.53 13.50 17.18
CA VAL A 407 19.27 12.95 17.69
C VAL A 407 19.48 11.50 18.11
N GLU A 408 19.07 11.16 19.32
CA GLU A 408 19.12 9.78 19.78
C GLU A 408 18.19 8.92 18.92
N MET A 409 18.77 7.92 18.24
CA MET A 409 18.05 7.08 17.30
C MET A 409 18.43 5.61 17.43
N VAL A 410 17.48 4.75 17.12
CA VAL A 410 17.63 3.31 16.98
C VAL A 410 17.24 2.92 15.56
N ILE A 411 18.09 2.11 14.92
CA ILE A 411 17.90 1.63 13.56
C ILE A 411 17.65 0.12 13.60
N LEU A 412 16.54 -0.30 12.99
CA LEU A 412 16.33 -1.68 12.56
C LEU A 412 16.66 -1.75 11.06
N THR A 413 17.63 -2.58 10.68
CA THR A 413 17.95 -2.86 9.27
C THR A 413 17.42 -4.22 8.87
N THR A 414 16.69 -4.29 7.76
CA THR A 414 16.14 -5.53 7.22
C THR A 414 16.28 -5.59 5.70
N TYR A 415 16.10 -6.77 5.13
CA TYR A 415 15.70 -6.94 3.74
C TYR A 415 14.38 -7.72 3.65
N SER A 416 13.73 -7.66 2.49
CA SER A 416 12.51 -8.41 2.22
C SER A 416 12.39 -8.86 0.77
N TYR A 417 11.84 -10.05 0.52
CA TYR A 417 11.43 -10.44 -0.83
C TYR A 417 10.11 -9.78 -1.22
N ARG A 418 10.01 -9.28 -2.45
CA ARG A 418 8.80 -8.59 -2.96
C ARG A 418 7.53 -9.42 -2.87
N ASP A 419 7.59 -10.71 -3.14
CA ASP A 419 6.45 -11.62 -3.17
C ASP A 419 6.04 -12.12 -1.78
N GLN A 420 6.91 -11.97 -0.78
CA GLN A 420 6.66 -12.42 0.61
C GLN A 420 6.38 -11.25 1.56
N LYS A 421 6.99 -10.09 1.32
CA LYS A 421 6.91 -8.89 2.17
C LYS A 421 7.34 -9.12 3.63
N ARG A 422 8.17 -10.15 3.87
CA ARG A 422 8.72 -10.48 5.19
C ARG A 422 9.98 -9.68 5.46
N PHE A 423 10.08 -9.10 6.65
CA PHE A 423 11.29 -8.43 7.10
C PHE A 423 12.27 -9.42 7.74
N TYR A 424 13.46 -9.53 7.16
CA TYR A 424 14.58 -10.32 7.65
C TYR A 424 15.64 -9.39 8.27
N PRO A 425 15.82 -9.40 9.60
CA PRO A 425 16.79 -8.57 10.27
C PRO A 425 18.23 -8.90 9.87
N ILE A 426 19.03 -7.87 9.60
CA ILE A 426 20.43 -7.99 9.19
C ILE A 426 21.29 -6.92 9.84
N HIS A 427 22.60 -7.18 9.96
CA HIS A 427 23.59 -6.14 10.30
C HIS A 427 24.62 -5.99 9.17
N THR A 428 24.64 -4.82 8.51
CA THR A 428 25.57 -4.57 7.38
C THR A 428 26.89 -3.92 7.79
N LYS A 429 26.95 -3.35 9.00
CA LYS A 429 28.16 -2.74 9.57
C LYS A 429 28.08 -2.73 11.10
N LYS A 430 29.24 -2.57 11.76
CA LYS A 430 29.29 -2.31 13.21
C LYS A 430 28.88 -0.86 13.48
N ASP A 431 27.67 -0.68 13.99
CA ASP A 431 27.09 0.61 14.34
C ASP A 431 26.18 0.42 15.56
N ASN A 432 26.49 1.09 16.67
CA ASN A 432 25.78 0.91 17.93
C ASN A 432 24.30 1.36 17.86
N ARG A 433 23.93 2.16 16.86
CA ARG A 433 22.54 2.57 16.62
C ARG A 433 21.73 1.46 15.96
N ILE A 434 22.39 0.59 15.18
CA ILE A 434 21.73 -0.57 14.57
C ILE A 434 21.54 -1.61 15.68
N THR A 435 20.28 -1.87 16.05
CA THR A 435 20.01 -2.73 17.20
C THR A 435 18.82 -3.65 16.98
N TYR A 436 19.15 -4.92 16.75
CA TYR A 436 18.23 -6.03 16.91
C TYR A 436 19.04 -7.29 17.29
N PRO A 437 18.58 -8.15 18.22
CA PRO A 437 19.37 -9.29 18.67
C PRO A 437 19.56 -10.39 17.62
N VAL A 438 18.74 -10.39 16.55
CA VAL A 438 18.81 -11.38 15.47
C VAL A 438 19.46 -10.77 14.24
N ASP A 439 20.37 -11.52 13.61
CA ASP A 439 20.97 -11.19 12.32
C ASP A 439 21.02 -12.45 11.45
N ILE A 440 20.21 -12.46 10.38
CA ILE A 440 20.08 -13.62 9.49
C ILE A 440 21.40 -13.95 8.78
N LEU A 441 22.27 -12.95 8.58
CA LEU A 441 23.55 -13.12 7.87
C LEU A 441 24.71 -13.56 8.78
N SER A 442 24.52 -13.55 10.10
CA SER A 442 25.59 -13.80 11.08
C SER A 442 26.19 -15.21 10.94
N GLY A 443 27.43 -15.33 10.48
CA GLY A 443 28.10 -16.62 10.29
C GLY A 443 27.90 -17.27 8.91
N ILE A 444 27.25 -16.58 7.96
CA ILE A 444 27.23 -16.93 6.53
C ILE A 444 27.76 -15.77 5.66
N ASN A 445 28.55 -14.89 6.27
CA ASN A 445 28.89 -13.55 5.77
C ASN A 445 30.17 -13.51 4.90
N SER A 446 30.36 -14.51 4.05
CA SER A 446 31.46 -14.55 3.07
C SER A 446 31.16 -15.54 1.94
N GLU A 447 31.84 -15.43 0.81
CA GLU A 447 31.69 -16.36 -0.31
C GLU A 447 31.92 -17.82 0.07
N THR A 448 32.84 -18.10 0.99
CA THR A 448 33.18 -19.46 1.42
C THR A 448 32.20 -20.05 2.42
N LEU A 449 31.49 -19.21 3.17
CA LEU A 449 30.51 -19.62 4.18
C LEU A 449 29.06 -19.55 3.67
N PHE A 450 28.83 -18.80 2.59
CA PHE A 450 27.50 -18.59 2.06
C PHE A 450 27.04 -19.79 1.24
N SER A 451 25.79 -20.21 1.49
CA SER A 451 25.01 -20.98 0.52
C SER A 451 23.56 -20.51 0.55
N SER A 452 22.90 -20.53 -0.61
CA SER A 452 21.48 -20.17 -0.72
C SER A 452 20.60 -21.05 0.18
N MET A 453 20.96 -22.32 0.35
CA MET A 453 20.25 -23.25 1.23
C MET A 453 20.41 -22.86 2.70
N SER A 454 21.63 -22.51 3.14
CA SER A 454 21.88 -22.03 4.50
C SER A 454 21.11 -20.75 4.81
N LEU A 455 21.02 -19.82 3.85
CA LEU A 455 20.22 -18.61 4.00
C LEU A 455 18.74 -18.94 4.15
N LYS A 456 18.17 -19.74 3.23
CA LYS A 456 16.75 -20.16 3.27
C LYS A 456 16.41 -20.89 4.58
N SER A 457 17.30 -21.74 5.08
CA SER A 457 17.11 -22.40 6.39
C SER A 457 17.03 -21.41 7.55
N ARG A 458 17.89 -20.39 7.58
CA ARG A 458 17.89 -19.35 8.62
C ARG A 458 16.65 -18.46 8.54
N GLU A 459 16.26 -18.07 7.33
CA GLU A 459 15.02 -17.33 7.09
C GLU A 459 13.79 -18.10 7.60
N ALA A 460 13.73 -19.42 7.36
CA ALA A 460 12.63 -20.28 7.80
C ALA A 460 12.62 -20.49 9.33
N LEU A 461 13.79 -20.71 9.95
CA LEU A 461 13.93 -20.82 11.40
C LEU A 461 13.45 -19.54 12.09
N TYR A 462 13.92 -18.38 11.61
CA TYR A 462 13.51 -17.08 12.14
C TYR A 462 11.98 -16.88 12.13
N SER A 463 11.31 -17.22 11.02
CA SER A 463 9.85 -17.14 10.99
C SER A 463 9.18 -18.12 11.94
N THR A 464 9.69 -19.35 12.04
CA THR A 464 9.08 -20.41 12.86
C THR A 464 9.20 -20.07 14.36
N GLU A 465 10.37 -19.64 14.82
CA GLU A 465 10.63 -19.23 16.21
C GLU A 465 9.79 -18.04 16.66
N ARG A 466 9.44 -17.15 15.72
CA ARG A 466 8.60 -15.98 16.00
C ARG A 466 7.10 -16.30 15.95
N MET A 467 6.70 -17.28 15.16
CA MET A 467 5.32 -17.76 15.10
C MET A 467 4.94 -18.68 16.26
N SER A 468 5.87 -19.47 16.80
CA SER A 468 5.61 -20.42 17.89
C SER A 468 5.17 -19.75 19.20
N LYS A 469 5.21 -18.42 19.29
CA LYS A 469 4.64 -17.65 20.40
C LYS A 469 3.13 -17.38 20.26
N PHE A 470 2.52 -17.71 19.12
CA PHE A 470 1.11 -17.49 18.80
C PHE A 470 0.30 -18.78 18.65
N ILE A 471 0.96 -19.94 18.69
CA ILE A 471 0.37 -21.29 18.79
C ILE A 471 0.50 -21.73 20.24
#